data_AF-A0A1M5HBZ6-F1
#
_entry.id   AF-A0A1M5HBZ6-F1
#
_cell.length_a   1.000
_cell.length_b   1.000
_cell.length_c   1.000
_cell.angle_alpha   90.00
_cell.angle_beta   90.00
_cell.angle_gamma   90.00
#
_symmetry.space_group_name_H-M   'P 1'
#
loop_
_entity.id
_entity.type
_entity.pdbx_description
1 polymer ?
#
loop_
_entity_poly.entity_id
_entity_poly.type
_entity_poly.pdbx_seq_one_letter_code
_entity_poly.pdbx_strand_id
1 'polypeptide(L)'
;MDSTTLQQVLSAIAGDVLSITRQVFDENGLRDSSIREKVEVKLSAEPNPIIRILFDDYLDHIENGRKAGSGEMPSIDELRDWAIRKGIPTTNDVLFAIANAIRRDGIAARPILSILEQRLDTAFEDKWADDLFDAITEELTVFFDR
;
A
#
# COMPACT_ATOMS: atom_id res chain seq x y z
N MET A 1 7.06 -32.27 8.34
CA MET A 1 6.18 -31.84 9.43
C MET A 1 5.33 -30.75 8.83
N ASP A 2 4.04 -31.06 8.73
CA ASP A 2 3.09 -30.40 7.84
C ASP A 2 2.96 -28.91 8.14
N SER A 3 2.78 -28.12 7.09
CA SER A 3 2.36 -26.72 7.23
C SER A 3 1.01 -26.73 7.93
N THR A 4 1.01 -26.31 9.19
CA THR A 4 -0.15 -26.25 10.07
C THR A 4 -1.25 -25.38 9.45
N THR A 5 -2.54 -25.73 9.64
CA THR A 5 -3.69 -24.98 9.09
C THR A 5 -3.55 -23.48 9.37
N LEU A 6 -3.04 -23.11 10.56
CA LEU A 6 -2.79 -21.72 10.94
C LEU A 6 -1.77 -21.02 10.03
N GLN A 7 -0.70 -21.69 9.60
CA GLN A 7 0.28 -21.09 8.69
C GLN A 7 -0.33 -20.79 7.32
N GLN A 8 -1.25 -21.64 6.86
CA GLN A 8 -1.96 -21.43 5.59
C GLN A 8 -2.89 -20.22 5.69
N VAL A 9 -3.66 -20.11 6.78
CA VAL A 9 -4.52 -18.95 7.04
C VAL A 9 -3.70 -17.67 7.13
N LEU A 10 -2.61 -17.65 7.90
CA LEU A 10 -1.72 -16.48 8.01
C LEU A 10 -1.13 -16.06 6.65
N SER A 11 -0.77 -17.04 5.81
CA SER A 11 -0.26 -16.78 4.47
C SER A 11 -1.34 -16.20 3.54
N ALA A 12 -2.59 -16.69 3.67
CA ALA A 12 -3.73 -16.16 2.94
C ALA A 12 -4.04 -14.71 3.34
N ILE A 13 -4.06 -14.42 4.65
CA ILE A 13 -4.24 -13.05 5.18
C ILE A 13 -3.14 -12.13 4.64
N ALA A 14 -1.87 -12.55 4.64
CA ALA A 14 -0.79 -11.73 4.07
C ALA A 14 -1.00 -11.44 2.57
N GLY A 15 -1.54 -12.40 1.82
CA GLY A 15 -1.95 -12.20 0.42
C GLY A 15 -3.09 -11.19 0.28
N ASP A 16 -4.12 -11.31 1.11
CA ASP A 16 -5.27 -10.39 1.13
C ASP A 16 -4.82 -8.97 1.50
N VAL A 17 -3.95 -8.80 2.49
CA VAL A 17 -3.36 -7.50 2.87
C VAL A 17 -2.66 -6.84 1.68
N LEU A 18 -1.84 -7.58 0.93
CA LEU A 18 -1.19 -7.05 -0.27
C LEU A 18 -2.21 -6.63 -1.34
N SER A 19 -3.25 -7.44 -1.52
CA SER A 19 -4.33 -7.17 -2.48
C SER A 19 -5.10 -5.89 -2.12
N ILE A 20 -5.56 -5.78 -0.87
CA ILE A 20 -6.26 -4.61 -0.33
C ILE A 20 -5.39 -3.37 -0.48
N THR A 21 -4.11 -3.47 -0.12
CA THR A 21 -3.16 -2.35 -0.24
C THR A 21 -3.08 -1.85 -1.67
N ARG A 22 -2.89 -2.75 -2.64
CA ARG A 22 -2.85 -2.38 -4.07
C ARG A 22 -4.15 -1.78 -4.56
N GLN A 23 -5.29 -2.27 -4.09
CA GLN A 23 -6.60 -1.71 -4.42
C GLN A 23 -6.75 -0.28 -3.89
N VAL A 24 -6.31 0.00 -2.64
CA VAL A 24 -6.32 1.36 -2.09
C VAL A 24 -5.47 2.31 -2.94
N PHE A 25 -4.29 1.88 -3.37
CA PHE A 25 -3.48 2.67 -4.32
C PHE A 25 -4.20 2.91 -5.65
N ASP A 26 -4.83 1.87 -6.22
CA ASP A 26 -5.54 1.98 -7.50
C ASP A 26 -6.66 3.02 -7.45
N GLU A 27 -7.49 2.96 -6.40
CA GLU A 27 -8.61 3.87 -6.19
C GLU A 27 -8.18 5.31 -5.90
N ASN A 28 -6.95 5.50 -5.38
CA ASN A 28 -6.36 6.81 -5.14
C ASN A 28 -5.52 7.33 -6.32
N GLY A 29 -5.71 6.77 -7.52
CA GLY A 29 -5.05 7.23 -8.74
C GLY A 29 -3.55 6.96 -8.78
N LEU A 30 -3.10 5.92 -8.07
CA LEU A 30 -1.70 5.48 -7.96
C LEU A 30 -1.49 4.10 -8.60
N ARG A 31 -2.39 3.69 -9.52
CA ARG A 31 -2.33 2.41 -10.23
C ARG A 31 -1.02 2.14 -10.96
N ASP A 32 -0.48 3.16 -11.62
CA ASP A 32 0.77 3.09 -12.38
C ASP A 32 1.94 3.70 -11.61
N SER A 33 1.85 3.76 -10.27
CA SER A 33 2.91 4.33 -9.43
C SER A 33 3.94 3.28 -9.03
N SER A 34 5.20 3.70 -8.96
CA SER A 34 6.29 2.84 -8.49
C SER A 34 6.08 2.38 -7.04
N ILE A 35 5.49 3.22 -6.18
CA ILE A 35 5.23 2.87 -4.79
C ILE A 35 4.26 1.68 -4.66
N ARG A 36 3.24 1.61 -5.52
CA ARG A 36 2.31 0.47 -5.56
C ARG A 36 3.00 -0.82 -5.99
N GLU A 37 3.93 -0.74 -6.95
CA GLU A 37 4.66 -1.91 -7.44
C GLU A 37 5.66 -2.45 -6.41
N LYS A 38 6.30 -1.54 -5.67
CA LYS A 38 7.31 -1.86 -4.66
C LYS A 38 6.74 -2.22 -3.28
N VAL A 39 5.42 -2.13 -3.07
CA VAL A 39 4.85 -2.46 -1.76
C VAL A 39 5.09 -3.94 -1.44
N GLU A 40 5.63 -4.19 -0.25
CA GLU A 40 5.93 -5.54 0.23
C GLU A 40 5.10 -5.85 1.47
N VAL A 41 4.60 -7.09 1.54
CA VAL A 41 4.00 -7.64 2.75
C VAL A 41 4.87 -8.78 3.26
N LYS A 42 5.26 -8.73 4.53
CA LYS A 42 6.09 -9.76 5.17
C LYS A 42 5.34 -10.38 6.33
N LEU A 43 5.28 -11.71 6.34
CA LEU A 43 4.79 -12.51 7.46
C LEU A 43 5.98 -13.01 8.27
N SER A 44 5.97 -12.73 9.58
CA SER A 44 6.89 -13.30 10.57
C SER A 44 6.08 -14.12 11.56
N ALA A 45 6.32 -15.43 11.64
CA ALA A 45 5.46 -16.34 12.39
C ALA A 45 5.85 -16.52 13.87
N GLU A 46 7.01 -16.03 14.32
CA GLU A 46 7.52 -16.33 15.66
C GLU A 46 8.04 -15.11 16.43
N PRO A 47 7.86 -15.06 17.77
CA PRO A 47 7.02 -15.95 18.58
C PRO A 47 5.51 -15.66 18.47
N ASN A 48 5.15 -14.52 17.87
CA ASN A 48 3.77 -14.15 17.53
C ASN A 48 3.71 -13.85 16.04
N PRO A 49 2.63 -14.22 15.34
CA PRO A 49 2.46 -13.86 13.94
C PRO A 49 2.33 -12.34 13.79
N ILE A 50 3.21 -11.75 12.97
CA ILE A 50 3.19 -10.34 12.61
C ILE A 50 3.16 -10.23 11.08
N ILE A 51 2.16 -9.53 10.56
CA ILE A 51 2.09 -9.12 9.16
C ILE A 51 2.54 -7.65 9.09
N ARG A 52 3.60 -7.40 8.33
CA ARG A 52 4.16 -6.05 8.12
C ARG A 52 3.95 -5.63 6.68
N ILE A 53 3.47 -4.40 6.50
CA ILE A 53 3.42 -3.75 5.20
C ILE A 53 4.59 -2.76 5.13
N LEU A 54 5.38 -2.83 4.07
CA LEU A 54 6.52 -1.96 3.84
C LEU A 54 6.25 -1.09 2.63
N PHE A 55 6.41 0.22 2.82
CA PHE A 55 6.25 1.23 1.79
C PHE A 55 7.58 1.92 1.49
N ASP A 56 7.67 2.46 0.27
CA ASP A 56 8.67 3.44 -0.12
C ASP A 56 8.44 4.74 0.68
N ASP A 57 9.50 5.46 1.05
CA ASP A 57 9.43 6.69 1.85
C ASP A 57 8.66 7.81 1.14
N TYR A 58 8.51 7.71 -0.19
CA TYR A 58 7.64 8.57 -0.97
C TYR A 58 6.18 8.58 -0.49
N LEU A 59 5.73 7.60 0.31
CA LEU A 59 4.40 7.60 0.91
C LEU A 59 4.13 8.88 1.72
N ASP A 60 5.12 9.40 2.45
CA ASP A 60 4.95 10.59 3.28
C ASP A 60 4.60 11.83 2.43
N HIS A 61 5.13 11.91 1.21
CA HIS A 61 4.79 12.98 0.26
C HIS A 61 3.37 12.84 -0.28
N ILE A 62 2.88 11.61 -0.45
CA ILE A 62 1.51 11.33 -0.89
C ILE A 62 0.52 11.67 0.22
N GLU A 63 0.80 11.22 1.44
CA GLU A 63 -0.03 11.45 2.63
C GLU A 63 -0.20 12.94 2.94
N ASN A 64 0.88 13.71 2.85
CA ASN A 64 0.86 15.13 3.18
C ASN A 64 0.53 16.04 2.00
N GLY A 65 0.64 15.51 0.77
CA GLY A 65 0.54 16.29 -0.45
C GLY A 65 1.61 17.40 -0.50
N ARG A 66 1.27 18.47 -1.22
CA ARG A 66 2.14 19.63 -1.42
C ARG A 66 1.33 20.92 -1.30
N LYS A 67 1.74 21.81 -0.41
CA LYS A 67 1.05 23.09 -0.22
C LYS A 67 1.32 24.07 -1.38
N ALA A 68 0.27 24.78 -1.79
CA ALA A 68 0.31 25.81 -2.82
C ALA A 68 1.30 26.93 -2.49
N GLY A 69 2.10 27.33 -3.47
CA GLY A 69 3.05 28.45 -3.37
C GLY A 69 4.26 28.22 -2.46
N SER A 70 4.28 27.13 -1.69
CA SER A 70 5.37 26.78 -0.77
C SER A 70 6.12 25.56 -1.29
N GLY A 71 7.36 25.76 -1.73
CA GLY A 71 8.29 24.68 -2.01
C GLY A 71 9.15 24.90 -3.25
N GLU A 72 10.27 24.18 -3.29
CA GLU A 72 11.20 24.11 -4.41
C GLU A 72 10.50 23.56 -5.65
N MET A 73 10.83 24.11 -6.83
CA MET A 73 10.25 23.66 -8.09
C MET A 73 10.42 22.12 -8.22
N PRO A 74 9.38 21.37 -8.60
CA PRO A 74 9.50 19.93 -8.79
C PRO A 74 10.65 19.61 -9.75
N SER A 75 11.35 18.49 -9.51
CA SER A 75 12.45 18.07 -10.37
C SER A 75 11.96 17.90 -11.82
N ILE A 76 12.63 18.58 -12.75
CA ILE A 76 12.28 18.51 -14.17
C ILE A 76 12.53 17.11 -14.73
N ASP A 77 13.53 16.40 -14.22
CA ASP A 77 13.84 15.03 -14.67
C ASP A 77 12.77 14.03 -14.21
N GLU A 78 12.29 14.14 -12.96
CA GLU A 78 11.19 13.31 -12.47
C GLU A 78 9.88 13.61 -13.19
N LEU A 79 9.62 14.90 -13.47
CA LEU A 79 8.47 15.33 -14.27
C LEU A 79 8.54 14.81 -15.70
N ARG A 80 9.74 14.72 -16.27
CA ARG A 80 9.95 14.16 -17.60
C ARG A 80 9.56 12.69 -17.63
N ASP A 81 10.06 11.90 -16.69
CA ASP A 81 9.73 10.48 -16.61
C ASP A 81 8.23 10.26 -16.39
N TRP A 82 7.62 11.08 -15.54
CA TRP A 82 6.16 11.08 -15.35
C TRP A 82 5.41 11.45 -16.64
N ALA A 83 5.84 12.48 -17.36
CA ALA A 83 5.22 12.93 -18.61
C ALA A 83 5.32 11.85 -19.70
N ILE A 84 6.46 11.15 -19.82
CA ILE A 84 6.63 10.01 -20.74
C ILE A 84 5.60 8.91 -20.43
N ARG A 85 5.47 8.51 -19.15
CA ARG A 85 4.49 7.49 -18.74
C ARG A 85 3.04 7.88 -19.05
N LYS A 86 2.74 9.17 -19.07
CA LYS A 86 1.40 9.71 -19.37
C LYS A 86 1.20 10.09 -20.84
N GLY A 87 2.19 9.88 -21.70
CA GLY A 87 2.11 10.28 -23.12
C GLY A 87 2.03 11.79 -23.32
N ILE A 88 2.55 12.58 -22.37
CA ILE A 88 2.57 14.03 -22.40
C ILE A 88 3.88 14.49 -23.07
N PRO A 89 3.86 15.52 -23.94
CA PRO A 89 5.08 16.08 -24.53
C PRO A 89 6.10 16.50 -23.46
N THR A 90 7.36 16.12 -23.65
CA THR A 90 8.44 16.37 -22.69
C THR A 90 9.31 17.57 -23.07
N THR A 91 8.79 18.52 -23.84
CA THR A 91 9.52 19.73 -24.21
C THR A 91 9.69 20.62 -22.98
N ASN A 92 10.79 21.38 -22.92
CA ASN A 92 11.14 22.16 -21.74
C ASN A 92 10.03 23.12 -21.32
N ASP A 93 9.38 23.79 -22.28
CA ASP A 93 8.26 24.69 -22.04
C ASP A 93 7.06 23.99 -21.37
N VAL A 94 6.72 22.77 -21.81
CA VAL A 94 5.65 21.96 -21.22
C VAL A 94 6.01 21.51 -19.80
N LEU A 95 7.23 21.00 -19.60
CA LEU A 95 7.70 20.57 -18.28
C LEU A 95 7.77 21.74 -17.29
N PHE A 96 8.25 22.91 -17.72
CA PHE A 96 8.25 24.13 -16.91
C PHE A 96 6.83 24.63 -16.60
N ALA A 97 5.89 24.52 -17.54
CA ALA A 97 4.50 24.88 -17.30
C ALA A 97 3.86 23.96 -16.24
N ILE A 98 4.09 22.65 -16.35
CA ILE A 98 3.62 21.66 -15.37
C ILE A 98 4.25 21.92 -14.00
N ALA A 99 5.58 22.11 -13.94
CA ALA A 99 6.29 22.39 -12.69
C ALA A 99 5.77 23.66 -12.00
N ASN A 100 5.50 24.72 -12.78
CA ASN A 100 4.91 25.96 -12.25
C ASN A 100 3.48 25.78 -11.79
N ALA A 101 2.65 25.01 -12.50
CA ALA A 101 1.30 24.70 -12.07
C ALA A 101 1.30 23.95 -10.74
N ILE A 102 2.10 22.89 -10.61
CA ILE A 102 2.26 22.12 -9.37
C ILE A 102 2.75 23.02 -8.22
N ARG A 103 3.72 23.90 -8.49
CA ARG A 103 4.22 24.84 -7.47
C ARG A 103 3.15 25.85 -7.05
N ARG A 104 2.40 26.40 -8.00
CA ARG A 104 1.37 27.42 -7.77
C ARG A 104 0.19 26.82 -7.02
N ASP A 105 -0.32 25.69 -7.48
CA ASP A 105 -1.59 25.11 -7.06
C ASP A 105 -1.40 24.09 -5.93
N GLY A 106 -0.20 23.55 -5.76
CA GLY A 106 0.06 22.45 -4.85
C GLY A 106 -0.49 21.11 -5.36
N ILE A 107 -0.47 20.12 -4.48
CA ILE A 107 -1.03 18.78 -4.69
C ILE A 107 -1.81 18.43 -3.42
N ALA A 108 -3.06 18.00 -3.55
CA ALA A 108 -3.83 17.56 -2.40
C ALA A 108 -3.24 16.28 -1.80
N ALA A 109 -3.26 16.19 -0.47
CA ALA A 109 -3.00 14.98 0.29
C ALA A 109 -3.91 13.83 -0.16
N ARG A 110 -3.37 12.61 -0.17
CA ARG A 110 -4.14 11.37 -0.40
C ARG A 110 -3.92 10.47 0.81
N PRO A 111 -4.90 10.34 1.71
CA PRO A 111 -4.71 9.65 2.97
C PRO A 111 -4.80 8.13 2.77
N ILE A 112 -3.75 7.52 2.22
CA ILE A 112 -3.66 6.09 1.91
C ILE A 112 -3.68 5.28 3.21
N LEU A 113 -2.92 5.70 4.22
CA LEU A 113 -2.77 4.97 5.48
C LEU A 113 -4.10 4.83 6.22
N SER A 114 -4.87 5.91 6.37
CA SER A 114 -6.16 5.83 7.08
C SER A 114 -7.19 4.98 6.34
N ILE A 115 -7.19 5.05 4.99
CA ILE A 115 -8.09 4.22 4.18
C ILE A 115 -7.70 2.76 4.28
N LEU A 116 -6.39 2.48 4.27
CA LEU A 116 -5.87 1.13 4.41
C LEU A 116 -6.22 0.54 5.77
N GLU A 117 -5.96 1.25 6.87
CA GLU A 117 -6.32 0.84 8.24
C GLU A 117 -7.79 0.44 8.31
N GLN A 118 -8.70 1.31 7.85
CA GLN A 118 -10.12 1.02 7.85
C GLN A 118 -10.47 -0.28 7.09
N ARG A 119 -9.84 -0.53 5.94
CA ARG A 119 -10.12 -1.74 5.15
C ARG A 119 -9.56 -3.01 5.78
N LEU A 120 -8.39 -2.90 6.40
CA LEU A 120 -7.80 -4.02 7.12
C LEU A 120 -8.65 -4.39 8.33
N ASP A 121 -9.17 -3.40 9.06
CA ASP A 121 -10.09 -3.62 10.17
C ASP A 121 -11.37 -4.32 9.70
N THR A 122 -11.97 -3.82 8.61
CA THR A 122 -13.18 -4.45 8.02
C THR A 122 -12.89 -5.89 7.59
N ALA A 123 -11.77 -6.15 6.91
CA ALA A 123 -11.41 -7.51 6.48
C ALA A 123 -11.13 -8.45 7.67
N PHE A 124 -10.62 -7.91 8.78
CA PHE A 124 -10.43 -8.65 10.01
C PHE A 124 -11.77 -9.06 10.63
N GLU A 125 -12.69 -8.11 10.77
CA GLU A 125 -14.02 -8.33 11.34
C GLU A 125 -14.89 -9.26 10.48
N ASP A 126 -14.85 -9.12 9.15
CA ASP A 126 -15.73 -9.84 8.23
C ASP A 126 -15.31 -11.29 7.96
N LYS A 127 -14.01 -11.59 8.08
CA LYS A 127 -13.47 -12.87 7.59
C LYS A 127 -12.29 -13.38 8.40
N TRP A 128 -11.23 -12.59 8.59
CA TRP A 128 -9.98 -13.14 9.10
C TRP A 128 -10.07 -13.61 10.56
N ALA A 129 -10.92 -12.97 11.37
CA ALA A 129 -11.14 -13.41 12.75
C ALA A 129 -11.70 -14.83 12.82
N ASP A 130 -12.69 -15.15 11.99
CA ASP A 130 -13.30 -16.48 11.91
C ASP A 130 -12.31 -17.51 11.35
N ASP A 131 -11.62 -17.19 10.25
CA ASP A 131 -10.61 -18.08 9.65
C ASP A 131 -9.49 -18.44 10.66
N LEU A 132 -9.05 -17.46 11.46
CA LEU A 132 -8.05 -17.68 12.50
C LEU A 132 -8.59 -18.53 13.64
N PHE A 133 -9.82 -18.27 14.08
CA PHE A 133 -10.46 -19.01 15.16
C PHE A 133 -10.63 -20.50 14.81
N ASP A 134 -11.10 -20.77 13.59
CA ASP A 134 -11.29 -22.13 13.09
C ASP A 134 -9.95 -22.88 13.00
N ALA A 135 -8.92 -22.24 12.45
CA ALA A 135 -7.59 -22.84 12.35
C ALA A 135 -6.97 -23.16 13.72
N ILE A 136 -7.12 -22.25 14.69
CA ILE A 136 -6.64 -22.49 16.07
C ILE A 136 -7.41 -23.66 16.70
N THR A 137 -8.72 -23.70 16.52
CA THR A 137 -9.56 -24.76 17.08
C THR A 137 -9.19 -26.12 16.50
N GLU A 138 -8.99 -26.21 15.18
CA GLU A 138 -8.56 -27.45 14.53
C GLU A 138 -7.22 -27.94 15.08
N GLU A 139 -6.23 -27.05 15.25
CA GLU A 139 -4.93 -27.42 15.80
C GLU A 139 -5.02 -27.90 17.26
N LEU A 140 -5.86 -27.25 18.08
CA LEU A 140 -6.09 -27.68 19.45
C LEU A 140 -6.79 -29.05 19.52
N THR A 141 -7.81 -29.28 18.69
CA THR A 141 -8.48 -30.58 18.61
C THR A 141 -7.49 -31.69 18.23
N VAL A 142 -6.66 -31.47 17.20
CA VAL A 142 -5.61 -32.43 16.81
C VAL A 142 -4.59 -32.68 17.93
N PHE A 143 -4.30 -31.66 18.74
CA PHE A 143 -3.39 -31.80 19.88
C PHE A 143 -3.98 -32.62 21.03
N PHE A 144 -5.27 -32.43 21.36
CA PHE A 144 -5.92 -33.10 22.50
C PHE A 144 -6.54 -34.46 22.17
N ASP A 145 -6.88 -34.73 20.90
CA ASP A 145 -7.44 -36.02 20.45
C ASP A 145 -6.36 -37.04 20.04
N ARG A 146 -5.08 -36.71 20.28
CA ARG A 146 -3.93 -37.61 20.22
C ARG A 146 -3.60 -38.21 21.58
#